data_AF-A0A7V3RZU1-F1
#
_entry.id   AF-A0A7V3RZU1-F1
#
_cell.length_a   1.000
_cell.length_b   1.000
_cell.length_c   1.000
_cell.angle_alpha   90.00
_cell.angle_beta   90.00
_cell.angle_gamma   90.00
#
_symmetry.space_group_name_H-M   'P 1'
#
loop_
_entity.id
_entity.type
_entity.pdbx_description
1 polymer ?
#
loop_
_entity_poly.entity_id
_entity_poly.type
_entity_poly.pdbx_seq_one_letter_code
_entity_poly.pdbx_strand_id
1 'polypeptide(L)' 'RYRKRIEDFILVVENKRLKVTISLGVANYPHPAIGSVDDLIRLADNALYKAKRNGRNRVEVAD' A
#
# COMPACT_ATOMS: atom_id res chain seq x y z
N ARG A 1 1.39 -8.43 -6.96
CA ARG A 1 0.91 -9.74 -6.42
C ARG A 1 -0.10 -9.59 -5.27
N TYR A 2 0.29 -9.04 -4.11
CA TYR A 2 -0.56 -9.04 -2.90
C TYR A 2 -1.87 -8.27 -3.05
N ARG A 3 -1.83 -7.05 -3.59
CA ARG A 3 -3.02 -6.22 -3.80
C ARG A 3 -4.12 -6.94 -4.58
N LYS A 4 -3.76 -7.59 -5.70
CA LYS A 4 -4.68 -8.38 -6.51
C LYS A 4 -5.25 -9.58 -5.76
N ARG A 5 -4.40 -10.35 -5.08
CA ARG A 5 -4.85 -11.51 -4.27
C ARG A 5 -5.85 -11.11 -3.18
N ILE A 6 -5.67 -9.96 -2.54
CA ILE A 6 -6.61 -9.45 -1.53
C ILE A 6 -7.87 -8.89 -2.18
N GLU A 7 -7.73 -8.16 -3.28
CA GLU A 7 -8.89 -7.70 -4.06
C GLU A 7 -9.77 -8.87 -4.49
N ASP A 8 -9.20 -10.00 -4.91
CA ASP A 8 -9.96 -11.17 -5.38
C ASP A 8 -10.50 -12.03 -4.22
N PHE A 9 -10.01 -11.83 -2.99
CA PHE A 9 -10.44 -12.57 -1.81
C PHE A 9 -11.79 -12.06 -1.27
N ILE A 10 -12.66 -13.00 -0.88
CA ILE A 10 -13.91 -12.70 -0.17
C ILE A 10 -13.70 -13.04 1.30
N LEU A 11 -13.72 -12.01 2.15
CA LEU A 11 -13.61 -12.18 3.59
C LEU A 11 -15.00 -12.52 4.15
N VAL A 12 -15.11 -13.64 4.88
CA VAL A 12 -16.36 -14.05 5.53
C VAL A 12 -16.26 -13.78 7.03
N VAL A 13 -17.13 -12.94 7.58
CA VAL A 13 -17.21 -12.60 9.01
C VAL A 13 -18.67 -12.70 9.43
N GLU A 14 -18.98 -13.51 10.45
CA GLU A 14 -20.36 -13.69 10.97
C GLU A 14 -21.40 -13.96 9.87
N ASN A 15 -21.08 -14.88 8.94
CA ASN A 15 -21.87 -15.21 7.75
C ASN A 15 -22.09 -14.06 6.73
N LYS A 16 -21.43 -12.90 6.89
CA LYS A 16 -21.42 -11.81 5.90
C LYS A 16 -20.21 -11.92 4.99
N ARG A 17 -20.42 -11.70 3.69
CA ARG A 17 -19.37 -11.63 2.67
C ARG A 17 -18.92 -10.18 2.47
N LEU A 18 -17.67 -9.89 2.78
CA LEU A 18 -17.06 -8.58 2.65
C LEU A 18 -16.06 -8.58 1.51
N LYS A 19 -16.24 -7.62 0.59
CA LYS A 19 -15.23 -7.29 -0.41
C LYS A 19 -14.28 -6.26 0.18
N VAL A 20 -13.01 -6.64 0.33
CA VAL A 20 -11.97 -5.78 0.87
C VAL A 20 -10.89 -5.52 -0.17
N THR A 21 -10.25 -4.36 -0.08
CA THR A 21 -9.09 -4.01 -0.90
C THR A 21 -8.02 -3.39 -0.02
N ILE A 22 -6.79 -3.34 -0.52
CA ILE A 22 -5.67 -2.66 0.15
C ILE A 22 -5.04 -1.63 -0.79
N SER A 23 -4.56 -0.53 -0.20
CA SER A 23 -3.65 0.39 -0.87
C SER A 23 -2.26 0.18 -0.30
N LEU A 24 -1.22 0.29 -1.13
CA LEU A 24 0.16 0.03 -0.73
C LEU A 24 1.04 1.21 -1.17
N GLY A 25 1.95 1.60 -0.28
CA GLY A 25 3.08 2.46 -0.60
C GLY A 25 4.37 1.66 -0.53
N VAL A 26 5.26 1.88 -1.51
CA VAL A 26 6.53 1.15 -1.60
C VAL A 26 7.66 2.17 -1.72
N ALA A 27 8.71 2.01 -0.92
CA ALA A 27 9.98 2.72 -1.09
C ALA A 27 11.10 1.69 -1.26
N ASN A 28 12.19 2.10 -1.91
CA ASN A 28 13.36 1.27 -2.15
C ASN A 28 14.61 1.96 -1.62
N TYR A 29 15.65 1.18 -1.31
CA TYR A 29 16.99 1.67 -0.98
C TYR A 29 17.98 0.95 -1.91
N PRO A 30 19.00 1.64 -2.46
CA PRO A 30 19.37 3.04 -2.21
C PRO A 30 18.44 4.05 -2.89
N HIS A 31 18.25 5.20 -2.24
CA HIS A 31 17.44 6.31 -2.76
C HIS A 31 18.02 7.65 -2.27
N PRO A 32 18.07 8.71 -3.09
CA PRO A 32 18.69 9.99 -2.69
C PRO A 32 18.08 10.63 -1.44
N ALA A 33 16.78 10.40 -1.22
CA ALA A 33 16.05 10.93 -0.07
C ALA A 33 16.06 10.01 1.17
N ILE A 34 16.85 8.93 1.18
CA ILE A 34 16.93 7.96 2.29
C ILE A 34 18.32 7.98 2.92
N GLY A 35 18.43 8.62 4.08
CA GLY A 35 19.63 8.58 4.93
C GLY A 35 19.50 7.65 6.14
N SER A 36 18.28 7.21 6.45
CA SER A 36 17.96 6.42 7.63
C SER A 36 16.81 5.43 7.37
N VAL A 37 16.60 4.49 8.29
CA VAL A 37 15.42 3.59 8.24
C VAL A 37 14.12 4.38 8.36
N ASP A 38 14.11 5.45 9.18
CA ASP A 38 12.93 6.31 9.34
C ASP A 38 12.57 7.02 8.02
N ASP A 39 13.57 7.44 7.23
CA ASP A 39 13.32 8.01 5.90
C ASP A 39 12.71 6.99 4.94
N LEU A 40 13.17 5.74 4.98
CA LEU A 40 12.61 4.67 4.16
C LEU A 40 11.14 4.40 4.50
N ILE A 41 10.81 4.33 5.79
CA ILE A 41 9.44 4.13 6.27
C ILE A 41 8.57 5.34 5.89
N ARG A 42 9.07 6.56 6.11
CA ARG A 42 8.37 7.81 5.79
C ARG A 42 8.05 7.92 4.30
N LEU A 43 8.99 7.56 3.42
CA LEU A 43 8.74 7.57 1.97
C LEU A 43 7.71 6.50 1.56
N ALA A 44 7.77 5.30 2.15
CA ALA A 44 6.76 4.28 1.90
C ALA A 44 5.37 4.74 2.37
N ASP A 45 5.26 5.40 3.53
CA ASP A 45 3.99 5.93 4.03
C ASP A 45 3.46 7.09 3.17
N ASN A 46 4.33 7.98 2.70
CA ASN A 46 3.95 9.03 1.75
C ASN A 46 3.38 8.44 0.45
N ALA A 47 4.01 7.41 -0.10
CA ALA A 47 3.49 6.68 -1.26
C ALA A 47 2.14 6.02 -0.94
N LEU A 48 1.97 5.44 0.26
CA LEU A 48 0.70 4.86 0.69
C LEU A 48 -0.40 5.94 0.76
N TYR A 49 -0.06 7.14 1.23
CA TYR A 49 -0.98 8.26 1.27
C TYR A 49 -1.39 8.71 -0.13
N LYS A 50 -0.44 8.81 -1.08
CA LYS A 50 -0.73 9.04 -2.51
C LYS A 50 -1.72 7.98 -3.03
N ALA A 51 -1.49 6.70 -2.72
CA ALA A 51 -2.36 5.61 -3.17
C ALA A 51 -3.81 5.76 -2.65
N LYS A 52 -3.97 6.19 -1.39
CA LYS A 52 -5.28 6.45 -0.78
C LYS A 52 -5.98 7.66 -1.41
N ARG A 53 -5.24 8.73 -1.71
CA ARG A 53 -5.76 9.95 -2.36
C ARG A 53 -6.15 9.71 -3.81
N ASN A 54 -5.41 8.87 -4.53
CA ASN A 54 -5.62 8.57 -5.95
C ASN A 54 -6.66 7.46 -6.21
N GLY A 55 -7.63 7.29 -5.31
CA GLY A 55 -8.75 6.36 -5.51
C GLY A 55 -8.63 5.00 -4.82
N ARG A 56 -7.61 4.77 -3.96
CA ARG A 56 -7.39 3.51 -3.22
C ARG A 56 -7.20 2.30 -4.16
N ASN A 57 -7.10 1.10 -3.57
CA ASN A 57 -6.93 -0.17 -4.28
C ASN A 57 -5.84 -0.12 -5.36
N ARG A 58 -4.71 0.49 -5.03
CA ARG A 58 -3.56 0.67 -5.92
C ARG A 58 -2.25 0.64 -5.15
N VAL A 59 -1.17 0.54 -5.91
CA VAL A 59 0.20 0.63 -5.40
C VAL A 59 0.79 1.91 -5.95
N GLU A 60 1.37 2.74 -5.10
CA GLU A 60 2.21 3.86 -5.50
C GLU A 60 3.63 3.59 -5.00
N VAL A 61 4.62 4.01 -5.78
CA VAL A 61 6.04 3.88 -5.43
C VAL A 61 6.55 5.28 -5.08
N ALA A 62 7.41 5.37 -4.07
CA ALA A 62 8.10 6.61 -3.75
C ALA A 62 9.01 7.02 -4.91
N ASP A 63 8.95 8.31 -5.27
CA ASP A 63 9.78 8.94 -6.29
C ASP A 63 11.15 9.35 -5.72
#